data_AF-A0A0C2FHD2-F1
#
_entry.id   AF-A0A0C2FHD2-F1
#
_cell.length_a   1.000
_cell.length_b   1.000
_cell.length_c   1.000
_cell.angle_alpha   90.00
_cell.angle_beta   90.00
_cell.angle_gamma   90.00
#
_symmetry.space_group_name_H-M   'P 1'
#
loop_
_entity.id
_entity.type
_entity.pdbx_description
1 polymer ?
#
loop_
_entity_poly.entity_id
_entity_poly.type
_entity_poly.pdbx_seq_one_letter_code
_entity_poly.pdbx_strand_id
1 'polypeptide(L)'
;GQPPLWRDFHTAVAIDSKMYIFGGRSDHTGQFHSTRDMYDERLKALDLRTGEWSDPICNGVGPTGRRSHSACEHFTFYHFFSVEVCSLVFYKFFLNDSNKFA
;
A
#
# COMPACT_ATOMS: atom_id res chain seq x y z
N GLY A 1 7.64 10.33 -11.46
CA GLY A 1 6.55 9.34 -11.66
C GLY A 1 5.21 10.03 -11.55
N GLN A 2 4.12 9.36 -11.89
CA GLN A 2 2.76 9.93 -11.80
C GLN A 2 2.11 9.54 -10.47
N PRO A 3 1.30 10.43 -9.87
CA PRO A 3 0.54 10.12 -8.66
C PRO A 3 -0.37 8.90 -8.89
N PRO A 4 -0.69 8.15 -7.82
CA PRO A 4 -1.70 7.10 -7.88
C PRO A 4 -3.04 7.63 -8.38
N LEU A 5 -3.83 6.76 -9.01
CA LEU A 5 -5.26 7.01 -9.16
C LEU A 5 -5.89 7.20 -7.77
N TRP A 6 -6.88 8.09 -7.73
CA TRP A 6 -7.78 8.32 -6.60
C TRP A 6 -8.27 6.98 -6.02
N ARG A 7 -8.17 6.81 -4.70
CA ARG A 7 -8.45 5.54 -4.01
C ARG A 7 -8.82 5.72 -2.55
N ASP A 8 -9.67 4.84 -2.03
CA ASP A 8 -9.97 4.70 -0.60
C ASP A 8 -9.42 3.37 -0.03
N PHE A 9 -9.35 3.28 1.30
CA PHE A 9 -8.96 2.04 2.02
C PHE A 9 -7.61 1.42 1.60
N HIS A 10 -6.67 2.24 1.11
CA HIS A 10 -5.29 1.85 0.86
C HIS A 10 -4.48 1.83 2.16
N THR A 11 -3.33 1.17 2.15
CA THR A 11 -2.34 1.33 3.21
C THR A 11 -1.27 2.33 2.79
N ALA A 12 -0.80 3.13 3.74
CA ALA A 12 0.35 4.00 3.57
C ALA A 12 1.36 3.73 4.70
N VAL A 13 2.62 3.50 4.36
CA VAL A 13 3.71 3.29 5.32
C VAL A 13 4.85 4.24 4.99
N ALA A 14 5.31 5.00 5.97
CA ALA A 14 6.51 5.83 5.83
C ALA A 14 7.74 5.02 6.24
N ILE A 15 8.76 4.98 5.38
CA ILE A 15 10.09 4.43 5.66
C ILE A 15 11.09 5.50 5.22
N ASP A 16 11.94 5.92 6.15
CA ASP A 16 12.84 7.06 5.97
C ASP A 16 12.12 8.31 5.44
N SER A 17 12.55 8.84 4.30
CA SER A 17 11.98 10.01 3.64
C SER A 17 10.99 9.65 2.52
N LYS A 18 10.45 8.43 2.51
CA LYS A 18 9.51 7.97 1.50
C LYS A 18 8.24 7.40 2.12
N MET A 19 7.10 7.74 1.55
CA MET A 19 5.82 7.12 1.87
C MET A 19 5.43 6.14 0.77
N TYR A 20 5.21 4.89 1.15
CA TYR A 20 4.81 3.81 0.27
C TYR A 20 3.31 3.56 0.37
N ILE A 21 2.63 3.51 -0.76
CA ILE A 21 1.18 3.30 -0.88
C ILE A 21 0.91 2.04 -1.68
N PHE A 22 0.07 1.15 -1.14
CA PHE A 22 -0.32 -0.09 -1.80
C PHE A 22 -1.82 -0.36 -1.65
N GLY A 23 -2.39 -0.98 -2.68
CA GLY A 23 -3.79 -1.37 -2.69
C GLY A 23 -4.72 -0.16 -2.69
N GLY A 24 -5.86 -0.36 -2.04
CA GLY A 24 -7.01 0.54 -2.05
C GLY A 24 -7.99 0.20 -3.17
N ARG A 25 -9.17 0.81 -3.08
CA ARG A 25 -10.21 0.73 -4.08
C ARG A 25 -10.33 2.06 -4.82
N SER A 26 -10.31 1.96 -6.14
CA SER A 26 -10.67 3.01 -7.09
C SER A 26 -11.97 2.62 -7.79
N ASP A 27 -12.51 3.51 -8.61
CA ASP A 27 -13.63 3.23 -9.53
C ASP A 27 -13.24 3.64 -10.95
N HIS A 28 -13.91 3.09 -11.94
CA HIS A 28 -13.79 3.57 -13.31
C HIS A 28 -14.39 4.96 -13.51
N THR A 29 -15.41 5.33 -12.74
CA THR A 29 -16.10 6.63 -12.90
C THR A 29 -15.42 7.79 -12.19
N GLY A 30 -14.17 7.64 -11.74
CA GLY A 30 -13.55 8.69 -10.94
C GLY A 30 -14.28 8.84 -9.60
N GLN A 31 -14.11 9.98 -8.95
CA GLN A 31 -14.75 10.38 -7.68
C GLN A 31 -16.25 10.04 -7.49
N PHE A 32 -16.99 9.73 -8.56
CA PHE A 32 -18.34 9.23 -8.51
C PHE A 32 -18.33 7.73 -8.19
N HIS A 33 -18.84 7.33 -7.03
CA HIS A 33 -18.97 5.91 -6.69
C HIS A 33 -19.92 5.20 -7.66
N SER A 34 -19.44 4.13 -8.30
CA SER A 34 -20.25 3.19 -9.07
C SER A 34 -20.10 1.78 -8.47
N THR A 35 -20.59 0.77 -9.18
CA THR A 35 -20.41 -0.65 -8.83
C THR A 35 -19.20 -1.28 -9.51
N ARG A 36 -18.40 -0.48 -10.22
CA ARG A 36 -17.24 -0.95 -11.00
C ARG A 36 -15.94 -0.64 -10.25
N ASP A 37 -15.75 -1.35 -9.15
CA ASP A 37 -14.54 -1.24 -8.33
C ASP A 37 -13.29 -1.70 -9.10
N MET A 38 -12.20 -0.98 -8.90
CA MET A 38 -10.85 -1.33 -9.34
C MET A 38 -9.92 -1.41 -8.13
N TYR A 39 -8.96 -2.33 -8.15
CA TYR A 39 -7.99 -2.49 -7.08
C TYR A 39 -6.58 -2.43 -7.66
N ASP A 40 -5.79 -1.46 -7.21
CA ASP A 40 -4.42 -1.30 -7.70
C ASP A 40 -3.48 -2.30 -7.03
N GLU A 41 -2.70 -3.02 -7.82
CA GLU A 41 -1.68 -3.97 -7.38
C GLU A 41 -0.27 -3.38 -7.40
N ARG A 42 -0.11 -2.13 -7.85
CA ARG A 42 1.19 -1.47 -7.94
C ARG A 42 1.51 -0.73 -6.65
N LEU A 43 2.76 -0.86 -6.22
CA LEU A 43 3.33 -0.04 -5.15
C LEU A 43 3.64 1.35 -5.72
N LYS A 44 3.26 2.39 -4.99
CA LYS A 44 3.63 3.78 -5.27
C LYS A 44 4.50 4.31 -4.15
N ALA A 45 5.48 5.14 -4.48
CA ALA A 45 6.30 5.82 -3.48
C ALA A 45 6.29 7.33 -3.70
N LEU A 46 5.99 8.08 -2.65
CA LEU A 46 6.12 9.53 -2.59
C LEU A 46 7.39 9.88 -1.84
N ASP A 47 8.31 10.59 -2.48
CA ASP A 47 9.42 11.23 -1.77
C ASP A 47 8.88 12.41 -0.97
N LEU A 48 9.02 12.34 0.36
CA LEU A 48 8.48 13.34 1.27
C LEU A 48 9.32 14.62 1.32
N ARG A 49 10.54 14.62 0.76
CA ARG A 49 11.38 15.81 0.67
C ARG A 49 11.09 16.61 -0.58
N THR A 50 10.89 15.93 -1.71
CA THR A 50 10.68 16.59 -3.01
C THR A 50 9.20 16.66 -3.42
N GLY A 51 8.35 15.84 -2.81
CA GLY A 51 6.95 15.68 -3.23
C GLY A 51 6.79 14.88 -4.52
N GLU A 52 7.85 14.22 -5.00
CA GLU A 52 7.84 13.50 -6.27
C GLU A 52 7.38 12.05 -6.12
N TRP A 53 6.54 11.61 -7.04
CA TRP A 53 6.09 10.22 -7.12
C TRP A 53 7.07 9.34 -7.89
N SER A 54 7.16 8.08 -7.51
CA SER A 54 7.92 7.04 -8.21
C SER A 54 7.21 5.70 -8.16
N ASP A 55 7.63 4.81 -9.06
CA ASP A 55 7.13 3.43 -9.20
C ASP A 55 8.29 2.49 -8.80
N PRO A 56 8.38 2.07 -7.53
CA PRO A 56 9.45 1.18 -7.07
C PRO A 56 9.45 -0.15 -7.82
N ILE A 57 10.63 -0.64 -8.17
CA ILE A 57 10.79 -1.95 -8.80
C ILE A 57 10.51 -3.01 -7.73
N CYS A 58 9.41 -3.74 -7.91
CA CYS A 58 9.05 -4.88 -7.07
C CYS A 58 9.41 -6.18 -7.82
N ASN A 59 10.30 -6.99 -7.24
CA ASN A 59 10.70 -8.28 -7.83
C ASN A 59 9.84 -9.42 -7.27
N GLY A 60 9.59 -10.44 -8.09
CA GLY A 60 8.80 -11.62 -7.72
C GLY A 60 7.29 -11.44 -7.89
N VAL A 61 6.51 -12.40 -7.39
CA VAL A 61 5.04 -12.35 -7.44
C VAL A 61 4.54 -11.55 -6.25
N GLY A 62 4.09 -10.33 -6.51
CA GLY A 62 3.51 -9.46 -5.50
C GLY A 62 2.09 -9.87 -5.07
N PRO A 63 1.57 -9.29 -3.98
CA PRO A 63 0.17 -9.46 -3.59
C PRO A 63 -0.76 -8.84 -4.64
N THR A 64 -1.91 -9.49 -4.87
CA THR A 64 -2.97 -8.89 -5.70
C THR A 64 -3.55 -7.63 -5.04
N GLY A 65 -4.08 -6.73 -5.87
CA GLY A 65 -4.81 -5.54 -5.42
C GLY A 65 -5.91 -5.89 -4.40
N ARG A 66 -6.01 -5.09 -3.34
CA ARG A 66 -6.92 -5.31 -2.20
C ARG A 66 -7.19 -3.99 -1.47
N ARG A 67 -8.27 -3.96 -0.70
CA ARG A 67 -8.61 -2.84 0.20
C ARG A 67 -8.74 -3.30 1.65
N SER A 68 -8.79 -2.33 2.57
CA SER A 68 -9.07 -2.57 3.99
C SER A 68 -8.11 -3.56 4.64
N HIS A 69 -6.83 -3.44 4.30
CA HIS A 69 -5.72 -4.22 4.84
C HIS A 69 -4.81 -3.32 5.67
N SER A 70 -3.79 -3.90 6.32
CA SER A 70 -2.79 -3.11 7.05
C SER A 70 -1.38 -3.44 6.58
N ALA A 71 -0.50 -2.48 6.73
CA ALA A 71 0.91 -2.63 6.43
C ALA A 71 1.69 -1.92 7.53
N CYS A 72 2.84 -2.48 7.89
CA CYS A 72 3.78 -1.83 8.78
C CYS A 72 5.20 -2.05 8.28
N GLU A 73 6.08 -1.15 8.68
CA GLU A 73 7.51 -1.39 8.58
C GLU A 73 7.88 -2.51 9.56
N HIS A 74 8.60 -3.52 9.09
CA HIS A 74 9.14 -4.57 9.94
C HIS A 74 10.67 -4.49 9.92
N PHE A 75 11.24 -4.05 11.03
CA PHE A 75 12.68 -4.04 11.23
C PHE A 75 13.13 -5.39 11.75
N THR A 76 13.91 -6.14 10.96
CA THR A 76 14.47 -7.41 11.43
C THR A 76 15.95 -7.24 11.78
N PHE A 77 16.27 -7.29 13.06
CA PHE A 77 17.66 -7.38 13.53
C PHE A 77 18.17 -8.81 13.33
N TYR A 78 18.68 -9.15 12.15
CA TYR A 78 19.55 -10.33 12.02
C TYR A 78 20.99 -9.90 12.23
N HIS A 79 21.55 -10.23 13.40
CA HIS A 79 22.97 -10.11 13.68
C HIS A 79 23.73 -11.26 12.96
N PHE A 80 23.76 -11.24 11.63
CA PHE A 80 24.67 -12.03 10.81
C PHE A 80 25.06 -11.19 9.60
N PHE A 81 26.37 -11.14 9.34
CA PHE A 81 27.03 -10.33 8.32
C PHE A 81 26.23 -10.19 7.01
N SER A 82 26.13 -8.93 6.55
CA SER A 82 25.73 -8.47 5.21
C SER A 82 24.24 -8.11 5.03
N VAL A 83 24.06 -6.83 4.68
CA VAL A 83 22.87 -6.13 4.14
C VAL A 83 21.63 -6.02 5.02
N GLU A 84 21.44 -4.82 5.60
CA GLU A 84 20.14 -4.39 6.11
C GLU A 84 19.14 -4.30 4.95
N VAL A 85 18.07 -5.08 5.00
CA VAL A 85 16.93 -4.96 4.10
C VAL A 85 15.71 -4.66 4.95
N CYS A 86 15.38 -3.38 5.15
CA CYS A 86 14.05 -2.99 5.62
C CYS A 86 13.01 -3.54 4.63
N SER A 87 12.18 -4.47 5.10
CA SER A 87 11.16 -5.11 4.27
C SER A 87 9.78 -4.61 4.71
N LEU A 88 8.99 -4.11 3.77
CA LEU A 88 7.57 -3.81 3.97
C LEU A 88 6.80 -5.12 4.13
N VAL A 89 6.13 -5.30 5.28
CA VAL A 89 5.27 -6.47 5.51
C VAL A 89 3.81 -6.03 5.43
N PHE A 90 3.09 -6.59 4.47
CA PHE A 90 1.65 -6.41 4.32
C PHE A 90 0.93 -7.51 5.10
N TYR A 91 0.25 -7.14 6.17
CA TYR A 91 -0.56 -8.05 6.96
C TYR A 91 -2.02 -7.98 6.51
N LYS A 92 -2.63 -9.13 6.23
CA LYS A 92 -4.07 -9.22 5.95
C LYS A 92 -4.82 -9.21 7.28
N PHE A 93 -5.21 -8.04 7.76
CA PHE A 93 -6.24 -7.95 8.80
C PHE A 93 -7.61 -7.94 8.12
N PHE A 94 -8.46 -8.91 8.45
CA PHE A 94 -9.88 -8.80 8.17
C PHE A 94 -10.49 -8.01 9.34
N LEU A 95 -10.96 -6.79 9.09
CA LEU A 95 -12.00 -6.23 9.94
C LEU A 95 -13.27 -7.01 9.60
N ASN A 96 -13.54 -8.05 10.38
CA ASN A 96 -14.83 -8.72 10.36
C ASN A 96 -15.81 -7.77 11.03
N ASP A 97 -16.43 -6.87 10.27
CA ASP A 97 -17.51 -6.03 10.78
C ASP A 97 -18.79 -6.87 10.84
N SER A 98 -18.75 -7.88 11.71
CA SER A 98 -19.93 -8.57 12.19
C SER A 98 -20.36 -7.93 13.50
N ASN A 99 -20.73 -6.65 13.45
CA ASN A 99 -21.62 -6.07 14.44
C ASN A 99 -22.68 -5.25 13.73
N LYS A 100 -23.79 -5.94 13.49
CA LYS A 100 -25.10 -5.36 13.24
C LYS A 100 -25.36 -4.27 14.26
N PHE A 101 -25.90 -3.16 13.78
CA PHE A 101 -26.73 -2.25 14.56
C PHE A 101 -27.69 -3.06 15.44
N ALA A 102 -27.62 -2.82 16.75
CA ALA A 102 -28.77 -2.93 17.64
C ALA A 102 -29.48 -1.58 17.66
#